data_AF-A0A953B3T5-F1
#
_entry.id   AF-A0A953B3T5-F1
#
_cell.length_a   1.000
_cell.length_b   1.000
_cell.length_c   1.000
_cell.angle_alpha   90.00
_cell.angle_beta   90.00
_cell.angle_gamma   90.00
#
_symmetry.space_group_name_H-M   'P 1'
#
loop_
_entity.id
_entity.type
_entity.pdbx_description
1 polymer ?
#
loop_
_entity_poly.entity_id
_entity_poly.type
_entity_poly.pdbx_seq_one_letter_code
_entity_poly.pdbx_strand_id
1 'polypeptide(L)' 'MTDCRTPNARSRTSYDLAVIGAGSAGFSAAITAAEQGANVALIGHGTIGGTCVNVGCVPSKTMIRAAEALHGAR' A
#
# COMPACT_ATOMS: atom_id res chain seq x y z
N MET A 1 29.78 -3.67 -5.31
CA MET A 1 28.31 -3.64 -5.44
C MET A 1 27.71 -5.06 -5.48
N THR A 2 28.28 -6.02 -4.75
CA THR A 2 27.84 -7.43 -4.80
C THR A 2 27.73 -8.08 -3.42
N ASP A 3 27.85 -7.32 -2.33
CA ASP A 3 27.95 -7.86 -0.96
C ASP A 3 26.88 -7.32 -0.01
N CYS A 4 25.60 -7.45 -0.38
CA CYS A 4 24.51 -7.31 0.60
C CYS A 4 23.64 -8.57 0.67
N ARG A 5 24.11 -9.69 0.11
CA ARG A 5 23.42 -10.98 0.27
C ARG A 5 24.01 -11.74 1.44
N THR A 6 23.35 -11.65 2.59
CA THR A 6 22.90 -12.82 3.37
C THR A 6 21.98 -12.37 4.51
N PRO A 7 20.89 -13.13 4.78
CA PRO A 7 21.05 -14.35 5.55
C PRO A 7 20.37 -15.57 4.94
N ASN A 8 21.13 -16.67 4.87
CA ASN A 8 20.60 -18.02 4.75
C ASN A 8 20.29 -18.54 6.17
N ALA A 9 19.01 -18.54 6.53
CA ALA A 9 18.36 -19.53 7.40
C ALA A 9 16.87 -19.19 7.44
N ARG A 10 16.01 -20.02 6.86
CA ARG A 10 14.55 -19.85 6.92
C ARG A 10 14.05 -20.09 8.35
N SER A 11 14.21 -19.09 9.22
CA SER A 11 13.38 -18.96 10.41
C SER A 11 12.04 -18.40 9.97
N ARG A 12 10.92 -18.90 10.49
CA ARG A 12 9.57 -18.38 10.26
C ARG A 12 9.35 -16.93 10.78
N THR A 13 10.42 -16.22 11.08
CA THR A 13 10.47 -14.96 11.83
C THR A 13 11.36 -13.90 11.17
N SER A 14 11.96 -14.16 10.01
CA SER A 14 12.77 -13.18 9.27
C SER A 14 11.97 -12.53 8.14
N TYR A 15 12.04 -11.20 8.06
CA TYR A 15 11.50 -10.41 6.96
C TYR A 15 12.63 -9.91 6.07
N ASP A 16 12.42 -9.96 4.76
CA ASP A 16 13.35 -9.45 3.74
C ASP A 16 13.13 -7.94 3.49
N LEU A 17 11.92 -7.44 3.77
CA LEU A 17 11.56 -6.03 3.62
C LEU A 17 10.55 -5.63 4.71
N ALA A 18 10.76 -4.47 5.33
CA ALA A 18 9.77 -3.82 6.19
C ALA A 18 9.26 -2.54 5.52
N VAL A 19 7.95 -2.44 5.32
CA VAL A 19 7.28 -1.28 4.72
C VAL A 19 6.46 -0.58 5.79
N ILE A 20 6.75 0.69 6.06
CA ILE A 20 6.04 1.50 7.05
C ILE A 20 5.03 2.40 6.33
N GLY A 21 3.75 2.11 6.55
CA GLY A 21 2.60 2.81 5.99
C GLY A 21 1.82 1.93 5.01
N ALA A 22 0.58 1.59 5.36
CA ALA A 22 -0.35 0.81 4.52
C ALA A 22 -1.16 1.69 3.55
N GLY A 23 -0.54 2.74 3.00
CA GLY A 23 -1.11 3.61 1.96
C GLY A 23 -0.80 3.11 0.54
N SER A 24 -1.18 3.87 -0.48
CA SER A 24 -1.00 3.49 -1.88
C SER A 24 0.44 3.07 -2.24
N ALA A 25 1.43 3.87 -1.82
CA ALA A 25 2.84 3.57 -2.09
C ALA A 25 3.33 2.33 -1.33
N GLY A 26 2.97 2.20 -0.05
CA GLY A 26 3.40 1.07 0.76
C GLY A 26 2.77 -0.26 0.33
N PHE A 27 1.49 -0.24 -0.08
CA PHE A 27 0.87 -1.40 -0.70
C PHE A 27 1.56 -1.79 -2.01
N SER A 28 1.80 -0.84 -2.93
CA SER A 28 2.53 -1.15 -4.17
C SER A 28 3.90 -1.74 -3.89
N ALA A 29 4.69 -1.14 -3.01
CA ALA A 29 6.02 -1.65 -2.67
C ALA A 29 5.97 -3.05 -2.03
N ALA A 30 5.03 -3.27 -1.11
CA ALA A 30 4.89 -4.56 -0.43
C ALA A 30 4.41 -5.67 -1.38
N ILE A 31 3.44 -5.37 -2.26
CA ILE A 31 2.96 -6.32 -3.27
C ILE A 31 4.08 -6.66 -4.24
N THR A 32 4.75 -5.66 -4.82
CA THR A 32 5.83 -5.90 -5.79
C THR A 32 6.97 -6.72 -5.18
N ALA A 33 7.34 -6.48 -3.92
CA ALA A 33 8.36 -7.27 -3.23
C ALA A 33 7.88 -8.70 -2.93
N ALA A 34 6.62 -8.88 -2.51
CA ALA A 34 6.04 -10.19 -2.28
C ALA A 34 5.93 -11.03 -3.57
N GLU A 35 5.58 -10.41 -4.70
CA GLU A 35 5.55 -11.04 -6.03
C GLU A 35 6.95 -11.51 -6.47
N GLN A 36 8.01 -10.84 -6.00
CA GLN A 36 9.41 -11.24 -6.21
C GLN A 36 9.88 -12.31 -5.19
N GLY A 37 9.00 -12.80 -4.32
CA GLY A 37 9.28 -13.86 -3.35
C GLY A 37 9.87 -13.38 -2.03
N ALA A 38 9.88 -12.07 -1.75
CA ALA A 38 10.33 -11.53 -0.47
C ALA A 38 9.27 -11.71 0.63
N ASN A 39 9.70 -12.04 1.84
CA ASN A 39 8.85 -12.00 3.03
C ASN A 39 8.75 -10.55 3.52
N VAL A 40 7.59 -9.91 3.33
CA VAL A 40 7.40 -8.48 3.63
C VAL A 40 6.62 -8.28 4.93
N ALA A 41 7.14 -7.46 5.84
CA ALA A 41 6.39 -6.89 6.95
C ALA A 41 5.76 -5.55 6.53
N LEU A 42 4.45 -5.50 6.35
CA LEU A 42 3.71 -4.26 6.14
C LEU A 42 3.20 -3.75 7.49
N ILE A 43 3.66 -2.58 7.90
CA ILE A 43 3.36 -1.98 9.20
C ILE A 43 2.49 -0.76 8.95
N GLY A 44 1.31 -0.70 9.56
CA GLY A 44 0.39 0.42 9.42
C GLY A 44 -0.39 0.68 10.70
N HIS A 45 -0.97 1.86 10.79
CA HIS A 45 -1.93 2.22 11.83
C HIS A 45 -3.21 2.74 11.18
N GLY A 46 -4.34 2.59 11.87
CA GLY A 46 -5.64 3.01 11.36
C GLY A 46 -6.16 2.13 10.22
N THR A 47 -6.93 2.73 9.31
CA THR A 47 -7.60 2.00 8.22
C THR A 47 -6.62 1.65 7.09
N ILE A 48 -6.70 0.40 6.64
CA ILE A 48 -5.98 -0.11 5.46
C ILE A 48 -6.28 0.76 4.22
N GLY A 49 -5.28 0.96 3.35
CA GLY A 49 -5.39 1.76 2.13
C GLY A 49 -4.94 3.22 2.30
N GLY A 50 -4.72 3.67 3.54
CA GLY A 50 -4.20 5.00 3.86
C GLY A 50 -5.10 6.13 3.36
N THR A 51 -4.51 7.30 3.12
CA THR A 51 -5.26 8.52 2.82
C THR A 51 -6.06 8.44 1.53
N CYS A 52 -5.44 7.97 0.44
CA CYS A 52 -6.04 8.03 -0.91
C CYS A 52 -7.42 7.38 -0.98
N VAL A 53 -7.56 6.20 -0.37
CA VAL A 53 -8.80 5.42 -0.38
C VAL A 53 -9.79 5.91 0.66
N ASN A 54 -9.32 6.29 1.85
CA ASN A 54 -10.21 6.52 2.99
C ASN A 54 -10.70 7.97 3.11
N VAL A 55 -9.84 8.95 2.90
CA VAL A 55 -10.13 10.38 3.16
C VAL A 55 -9.50 11.31 2.13
N GLY A 56 -9.16 10.78 0.95
CA GLY A 56 -8.40 11.47 -0.07
C GLY A 56 -9.07 11.40 -1.43
N CYS A 57 -8.30 10.96 -2.43
CA CYS A 57 -8.69 11.01 -3.83
C CYS A 57 -10.00 10.26 -4.11
N VAL A 58 -10.18 9.05 -3.57
CA VAL A 58 -11.35 8.21 -3.83
C VAL A 58 -12.65 8.88 -3.37
N PRO A 59 -12.83 9.23 -2.07
CA PRO A 59 -14.07 9.88 -1.63
C PRO A 59 -14.26 11.25 -2.27
N SER A 60 -13.18 12.01 -2.48
CA SER A 60 -13.25 13.33 -3.13
C SER A 60 -13.79 13.23 -4.55
N LYS A 61 -13.29 12.27 -5.35
CA LYS A 61 -13.75 12.09 -6.74
C LYS A 61 -15.14 11.48 -6.81
N THR A 62 -15.53 10.62 -5.88
CA THR A 62 -16.91 10.14 -5.78
C THR A 62 -17.89 11.29 -5.53
N MET A 63 -17.57 12.19 -4.61
CA MET A 63 -18.41 13.37 -4.34
C MET A 63 -18.50 14.31 -5.54
N ILE A 64 -17.38 14.57 -6.23
CA ILE A 64 -17.38 15.39 -7.45
C ILE A 64 -18.30 14.77 -8.51
N ARG A 65 -18.23 13.45 -8.73
CA ARG A 65 -19.11 12.77 -9.70
C ARG A 65 -20.59 12.83 -9.30
N ALA A 66 -20.91 12.71 -8.01
CA ALA A 66 -22.27 12.88 -7.53
C ALA A 66 -22.79 14.31 -7.79
N ALA A 67 -21.96 15.32 -7.56
CA ALA A 67 -22.31 16.71 -7.83
C ALA A 67 -22.51 16.99 -9.33
N GLU A 68 -21.64 16.45 -10.19
CA GLU A 68 -21.79 16.54 -11.65
C GLU A 68 -23.09 15.89 -12.14
N ALA A 69 -23.45 14.71 -11.61
CA ALA A 69 -24.69 14.03 -11.97
C ALA A 69 -25.94 14.85 -11.59
N LEU A 70 -25.93 15.47 -10.40
CA LEU A 70 -27.01 16.37 -9.98
C LEU A 70 -27.06 17.66 -10.81
N HIS A 71 -25.90 18.20 -11.20
CA HIS A 71 -25.83 19.40 -12.02
C HIS A 71 -26.35 19.15 -13.43
N GLY A 72 -25.97 18.03 -14.07
CA GLY A 72 -26.40 17.69 -15.42
C GLY A 72 -27.84 17.18 -15.54
N ALA A 73 -28.48 16.84 -14.41
CA ALA A 73 -29.90 16.49 -14.36
C ALA A 73 -30.83 17.71 -14.22
N ARG A 74 -30.27 18.90 -13.97
CA ARG A 74 -30.99 20.19 -14.05
C ARG A 74 -31.06 20.65 -15.50
#